data_AF-A0A3B5QNF8-F1
#
_entry.id   AF-A0A3B5QNF8-F1
#
_cell.length_a   1.000
_cell.length_b   1.000
_cell.length_c   1.000
_cell.angle_alpha   90.00
_cell.angle_beta   90.00
_cell.angle_gamma   90.00
#
_symmetry.space_group_name_H-M   'P 1'
#
loop_
_entity.id
_entity.type
_entity.pdbx_description
1 polymer ?
#
loop_
_entity_poly.entity_id
_entity_poly.type
_entity_poly.pdbx_seq_one_letter_code
_entity_poly.pdbx_strand_id
1 'polypeptide(L)'
;HILDTGLLILFWLLVKHLRIIGGQNCDDEERLYHVRLQSNNGTQEIPCGGSLIHPEWILTAAHCWNSETTIATLGVHPRTAIQEKQIIQHNPVIYVDQSHQQHDIMLLKLQRPVRNIHPVRLPRCNNRITINIEVVRIKSLFLSGDSGGGVVFNKKIYGVIAGSGKDYAFQNPVISMVVCEYMEWISKTIGLK
;
A
#
# COMPACT_ATOMS: atom_id res chain seq x y z
N HIS A 1 -37.95 -24.61 0.25
CA HIS A 1 -36.53 -24.21 0.28
C HIS A 1 -35.99 -24.21 -1.15
N ILE A 2 -36.22 -23.11 -1.87
CA ILE A 2 -35.57 -22.83 -3.14
C ILE A 2 -34.80 -21.54 -2.88
N LEU A 3 -33.47 -21.65 -2.79
CA LEU A 3 -32.59 -20.51 -2.69
C LEU A 3 -32.76 -19.70 -3.97
N ASP A 4 -33.21 -18.47 -3.78
CA ASP A 4 -33.60 -17.56 -4.84
C ASP A 4 -32.37 -17.18 -5.69
N THR A 5 -32.18 -17.91 -6.79
CA THR A 5 -31.09 -17.68 -7.76
C THR A 5 -31.18 -16.28 -8.36
N GLY A 6 -32.36 -15.66 -8.34
CA GLY A 6 -32.57 -14.26 -8.73
C GLY A 6 -31.87 -13.27 -7.79
N LEU A 7 -31.84 -13.54 -6.48
CA LEU A 7 -31.20 -12.66 -5.49
C LEU A 7 -29.67 -12.69 -5.61
N LEU A 8 -29.08 -13.85 -5.92
CA LEU A 8 -27.64 -13.99 -6.15
C LEU A 8 -27.20 -13.33 -7.46
N ILE A 9 -28.02 -13.38 -8.52
CA ILE A 9 -27.74 -12.69 -9.79
C ILE A 9 -27.88 -11.18 -9.64
N LEU A 10 -28.90 -10.70 -8.91
CA LEU A 10 -29.04 -9.28 -8.56
C LEU A 10 -27.88 -8.80 -7.68
N PHE A 11 -27.40 -9.61 -6.73
CA PHE A 11 -26.21 -9.30 -5.95
C PHE A 11 -24.95 -9.23 -6.82
N TRP A 12 -24.76 -10.16 -7.77
CA TRP A 12 -23.66 -10.12 -8.74
C TRP A 12 -23.74 -8.92 -9.70
N LEU A 13 -24.93 -8.52 -10.12
CA LEU A 13 -25.15 -7.34 -10.97
C LEU A 13 -24.98 -6.02 -10.19
N LEU A 14 -25.36 -5.98 -8.91
CA LEU A 14 -25.15 -4.84 -8.01
C LEU A 14 -23.66 -4.66 -7.66
N VAL A 15 -22.92 -5.75 -7.47
CA VAL A 15 -21.46 -5.71 -7.26
C VAL A 15 -20.72 -5.22 -8.51
N LYS A 16 -21.24 -5.53 -9.72
CA LYS A 16 -20.69 -5.01 -10.99
C LYS A 16 -20.86 -3.50 -11.17
N HIS A 17 -21.73 -2.87 -10.37
CA HIS A 17 -22.10 -1.45 -10.44
C HIS A 17 -21.70 -0.63 -9.21
N LEU A 18 -20.84 -1.13 -8.32
CA LEU A 18 -20.05 -0.26 -7.44
C LEU A 18 -19.00 0.48 -8.28
N ARG A 19 -19.49 1.48 -9.03
CA ARG A 19 -18.66 2.50 -9.63
C ARG A 19 -18.09 3.32 -8.49
N ILE A 20 -16.77 3.48 -8.46
CA ILE A 20 -16.09 4.37 -7.51
C ILE A 20 -16.69 5.78 -7.70
N ILE A 21 -17.55 6.22 -6.77
CA ILE A 21 -18.16 7.55 -6.85
C ILE A 21 -17.10 8.53 -6.34
N GLY A 22 -16.51 9.31 -7.25
CA GLY A 22 -15.54 10.36 -6.94
C GLY A 22 -14.05 9.98 -7.07
N GLY A 23 -13.74 8.77 -7.51
CA GLY A 23 -12.36 8.39 -7.88
C GLY A 23 -12.06 8.75 -9.34
N GLN A 24 -10.94 9.43 -9.58
CA GLN A 24 -10.44 9.69 -10.94
C GLN A 24 -9.43 8.60 -11.32
N ASN A 25 -9.52 8.10 -12.55
CA ASN A 25 -8.48 7.22 -13.08
C ASN A 25 -7.14 7.96 -13.11
N CYS A 26 -6.08 7.30 -12.67
CA CYS A 26 -4.72 7.85 -12.76
C CYS A 26 -4.29 7.94 -14.23
N ASP A 27 -3.42 8.90 -14.54
CA ASP A 27 -2.77 9.00 -15.84
C ASP A 27 -1.74 7.87 -16.05
N ASP A 28 -1.34 7.63 -17.29
CA ASP A 28 -0.48 6.49 -17.70
C ASP A 28 0.91 6.45 -17.06
N GLU A 29 1.38 7.59 -16.55
CA GLU A 29 2.67 7.74 -15.88
C GLU A 29 2.52 7.96 -14.37
N GLU A 30 1.28 8.05 -13.88
CA GLU A 30 1.01 8.23 -12.46
C GLU A 30 1.09 6.91 -11.71
N ARG A 31 1.55 6.98 -10.45
CA ARG A 31 1.60 5.84 -9.52
C ARG A 31 2.38 4.62 -10.00
N LEU A 32 3.31 4.75 -10.95
CA LEU A 32 4.20 3.64 -11.36
C LEU A 32 5.06 3.10 -10.19
N TYR A 33 5.24 3.88 -9.12
CA TYR A 33 5.86 3.46 -7.86
C TYR A 33 4.99 2.52 -7.02
N HIS A 34 3.71 2.34 -7.35
CA HIS A 34 2.87 1.33 -6.70
C HIS A 34 3.43 -0.05 -7.03
N VAL A 35 3.49 -0.90 -6.02
CA VAL A 35 4.01 -2.26 -6.15
C VAL A 35 2.91 -3.22 -5.76
N ARG A 36 2.62 -4.17 -6.63
CA ARG A 36 1.76 -5.31 -6.28
C ARG A 36 2.63 -6.37 -5.63
N LEU A 37 2.32 -6.69 -4.38
CA LEU A 37 2.95 -7.77 -3.62
C LEU A 37 2.03 -8.98 -3.62
N GLN A 38 2.59 -10.15 -3.93
CA GLN A 38 1.90 -11.43 -3.86
C GLN A 38 2.72 -12.36 -2.97
N SER A 39 2.21 -12.60 -1.77
CA SER A 39 2.74 -13.59 -0.82
C SER A 39 1.92 -14.88 -0.95
N ASN A 40 2.57 -16.04 -0.83
CA ASN A 40 1.92 -17.35 -0.91
C ASN A 40 2.10 -18.09 0.40
N ASN A 41 1.02 -18.22 1.18
CA ASN A 41 1.03 -18.91 2.47
C ASN A 41 0.79 -20.43 2.37
N GLY A 42 0.90 -21.01 1.16
CA GLY A 42 0.67 -22.43 0.88
C GLY A 42 -0.77 -22.79 0.50
N THR A 43 -1.76 -21.97 0.84
CA THR A 43 -3.19 -22.23 0.53
C THR A 43 -3.86 -21.10 -0.26
N GLN A 44 -3.37 -19.86 -0.16
CA GLN A 44 -3.92 -18.70 -0.85
C GLN A 44 -2.84 -17.66 -1.17
N GLU A 45 -2.94 -17.03 -2.34
CA GLU A 45 -2.21 -15.78 -2.61
C GLU A 45 -2.86 -14.64 -1.83
N ILE A 46 -2.09 -13.97 -0.98
CA ILE A 46 -2.52 -12.78 -0.26
C ILE A 46 -2.02 -11.56 -1.05
N PRO A 47 -2.90 -10.84 -1.77
CA PRO A 47 -2.53 -9.64 -2.49
C PRO A 47 -2.36 -8.47 -1.53
N CYS A 48 -1.24 -7.78 -1.64
CA CYS A 48 -0.98 -6.52 -0.97
C CYS A 48 -0.45 -5.47 -1.96
N GLY A 49 -0.52 -4.22 -1.55
CA GLY A 49 0.17 -3.10 -2.14
C GLY A 49 1.50 -2.82 -1.46
N GLY A 50 2.28 -1.95 -2.07
CA GLY A 50 3.51 -1.40 -1.56
C GLY A 50 3.87 -0.15 -2.34
N SER A 51 4.86 0.60 -1.85
CA SER A 51 5.37 1.78 -2.53
C SER A 51 6.88 1.70 -2.68
N LEU A 52 7.38 1.84 -3.91
CA LEU A 52 8.80 2.00 -4.17
C LEU A 52 9.24 3.37 -3.64
N ILE A 53 10.01 3.40 -2.55
CA ILE A 53 10.50 4.64 -1.90
C ILE A 53 12.00 4.89 -2.15
N HIS A 54 12.70 3.89 -2.67
CA HIS A 54 14.09 3.91 -3.12
C HIS A 54 14.23 2.92 -4.29
N PRO A 55 15.21 3.05 -5.21
CA PRO A 55 15.40 2.08 -6.30
C PRO A 55 15.49 0.61 -5.87
N GLU A 56 15.81 0.34 -4.60
CA GLU A 56 15.93 -1.00 -4.02
C GLU A 56 15.00 -1.27 -2.84
N TRP A 57 14.16 -0.32 -2.42
CA TRP A 57 13.36 -0.48 -1.20
C TRP A 57 11.89 -0.18 -1.42
N ILE A 58 11.06 -1.12 -0.98
CA ILE A 58 9.61 -1.04 -0.98
C ILE A 58 9.14 -0.83 0.46
N LEU A 59 8.27 0.14 0.68
CA LEU A 59 7.54 0.35 1.92
C LEU A 59 6.16 -0.31 1.82
N THR A 60 5.79 -1.10 2.82
CA THR A 60 4.48 -1.79 2.90
C THR A 60 4.11 -2.07 4.35
N ALA A 61 2.96 -2.72 4.57
CA ALA A 61 2.52 -3.17 5.88
C ALA A 61 3.22 -4.49 6.28
N ALA A 62 3.49 -4.70 7.57
CA ALA A 62 4.17 -5.90 8.05
C ALA A 62 3.30 -7.15 7.88
N HIS A 63 1.99 -7.04 8.09
CA HIS A 63 1.05 -8.16 7.89
C HIS A 63 0.96 -8.65 6.44
N CYS A 64 1.53 -7.92 5.47
CA CYS A 64 1.62 -8.37 4.09
C CYS A 64 2.70 -9.46 3.88
N TRP A 65 3.57 -9.69 4.87
CA TRP A 65 4.57 -10.74 4.82
C TRP A 65 4.07 -12.03 5.50
N ASN A 66 3.55 -12.97 4.70
CA ASN A 66 2.96 -14.22 5.21
C ASN A 66 3.68 -15.50 4.74
N SER A 67 4.81 -15.35 4.05
CA SER A 67 5.54 -16.46 3.44
C SER A 67 7.04 -16.20 3.36
N GLU A 68 7.82 -17.24 3.14
CA GLU A 68 9.27 -17.13 2.94
C GLU A 68 9.65 -16.35 1.67
N THR A 69 8.74 -16.32 0.70
CA THR A 69 8.91 -15.68 -0.60
C THR A 69 7.73 -14.78 -0.94
N THR A 70 8.00 -13.55 -1.36
CA THR A 70 7.01 -12.60 -1.91
C THR A 70 7.41 -12.18 -3.32
N ILE A 71 6.46 -12.16 -4.25
CA ILE A 71 6.67 -11.62 -5.60
C ILE A 71 6.27 -10.14 -5.60
N ALA A 72 7.22 -9.28 -5.97
CA ALA A 72 6.97 -7.86 -6.20
C ALA A 72 6.85 -7.60 -7.70
N THR A 73 5.69 -7.08 -8.13
CA THR A 73 5.47 -6.59 -9.49
C THR A 73 5.45 -5.07 -9.46
N LEU A 74 6.42 -4.45 -10.13
CA LEU A 74 6.61 -3.00 -10.21
C LEU A 74 6.10 -2.45 -11.56
N GLY A 75 5.78 -1.16 -11.61
CA GLY A 75 5.33 -0.52 -12.85
C GLY A 75 3.95 -1.03 -13.26
N VAL A 76 3.10 -1.31 -12.26
CA VAL A 76 1.74 -1.76 -12.47
C VAL A 76 0.87 -0.57 -12.85
N HIS A 77 0.42 -0.54 -14.09
CA HIS A 77 -0.59 0.42 -14.54
C HIS A 77 -1.57 -0.30 -15.50
N PRO A 78 -2.89 -0.05 -15.41
CA PRO A 78 -3.89 -0.73 -16.24
C PRO A 78 -3.69 -0.55 -17.76
N ARG A 79 -3.07 0.56 -18.17
CA ARG A 79 -2.87 0.90 -19.60
C ARG A 79 -1.41 0.83 -20.05
N THR A 80 -0.45 0.88 -19.13
CA THR A 80 1.00 0.98 -19.41
C THR A 80 1.75 0.02 -18.50
N ALA A 81 1.65 -1.28 -18.81
CA ALA A 81 2.33 -2.32 -18.05
C ALA A 81 3.80 -2.45 -18.50
N ILE A 82 4.74 -1.81 -17.78
CA ILE A 82 6.19 -2.06 -17.94
C ILE A 82 6.65 -3.25 -17.06
N GLN A 83 5.68 -3.91 -16.41
CA GLN A 83 5.80 -4.96 -15.38
C GLN A 83 7.19 -5.60 -15.23
N GLU A 84 7.97 -5.07 -14.28
CA GLU A 84 9.15 -5.76 -13.78
C GLU A 84 8.73 -6.63 -12.59
N LYS A 85 9.10 -7.91 -12.61
CA LYS A 85 8.89 -8.84 -11.49
C LYS A 85 10.21 -9.14 -10.80
N GLN A 86 10.22 -9.05 -9.47
CA GLN A 86 11.34 -9.46 -8.64
C GLN A 86 10.85 -10.34 -7.50
N ILE A 87 11.65 -11.36 -7.17
CA ILE A 87 11.36 -12.27 -6.06
C ILE A 87 12.11 -11.74 -4.83
N ILE A 88 11.40 -11.63 -3.71
CA ILE A 88 11.95 -11.20 -2.43
C ILE A 88 11.95 -12.42 -1.51
N GLN A 89 13.14 -12.84 -1.08
CA GLN A 89 13.35 -13.98 -0.19
C GLN A 89 13.99 -13.52 1.13
N HIS A 90 13.43 -14.00 2.24
CA HIS A 90 14.04 -13.96 3.58
C HIS A 90 14.72 -12.65 4.02
N ASN A 91 14.13 -11.46 3.79
CA ASN A 91 14.69 -10.19 4.26
C ASN A 91 13.63 -9.11 4.59
N PRO A 92 12.55 -9.39 5.34
CA PRO A 92 11.69 -8.34 5.84
C PRO A 92 12.41 -7.53 6.92
N VAL A 93 12.43 -6.19 6.79
CA VAL A 93 12.87 -5.29 7.86
C VAL A 93 11.62 -4.68 8.47
N ILE A 94 11.19 -5.23 9.61
CA ILE A 94 10.01 -4.76 10.35
C ILE A 94 10.49 -3.77 11.41
N TYR A 95 9.76 -2.67 11.59
CA TYR A 95 10.05 -1.71 12.65
C TYR A 95 9.71 -2.30 14.02
N VAL A 96 10.65 -2.18 14.96
CA VAL A 96 10.48 -2.54 16.37
C VAL A 96 10.77 -1.32 17.22
N ASP A 97 9.84 -0.97 18.10
CA ASP A 97 9.98 0.17 18.99
C ASP A 97 10.90 -0.13 20.20
N GLN A 98 11.07 0.87 21.07
CA GLN A 98 11.89 0.76 22.28
C GLN A 98 11.29 -0.22 23.32
N SER A 99 10.00 -0.52 23.22
CA SER A 99 9.27 -1.46 24.07
C SER A 99 9.31 -2.89 23.53
N HIS A 100 10.10 -3.15 22.48
CA HIS A 100 10.14 -4.41 21.75
C HIS A 100 8.82 -4.79 21.06
N GLN A 101 7.94 -3.82 20.79
CA GLN A 101 6.72 -4.00 20.04
C GLN A 101 6.98 -3.85 18.53
N GLN A 102 6.52 -4.84 17.76
CA GLN A 102 6.50 -4.74 16.30
C GLN A 102 5.33 -3.88 15.84
N HIS A 103 5.62 -2.90 14.99
CA HIS A 103 4.59 -2.10 14.34
C HIS A 103 4.24 -2.70 12.98
N ASP A 104 3.05 -2.43 12.46
CA ASP A 104 2.57 -2.97 11.19
C ASP A 104 3.25 -2.35 9.95
N ILE A 105 4.50 -1.87 10.05
CA ILE A 105 5.26 -1.23 8.97
C ILE A 105 6.53 -2.01 8.65
N MET A 106 6.81 -2.17 7.36
CA MET A 106 7.91 -3.00 6.89
C MET A 106 8.59 -2.44 5.64
N LEU A 107 9.90 -2.62 5.56
CA LEU A 107 10.72 -2.41 4.37
C LEU A 107 11.13 -3.75 3.76
N LEU A 108 10.95 -3.86 2.44
CA LEU A 108 11.42 -5.00 1.65
C LEU A 108 12.53 -4.55 0.70
N LYS A 109 13.67 -5.23 0.76
CA LYS A 109 14.79 -4.99 -0.15
C LYS A 109 14.60 -5.79 -1.44
N LEU A 110 14.69 -5.11 -2.57
CA LEU A 110 14.73 -5.71 -3.91
C LEU A 110 16.10 -6.36 -4.17
N GLN A 111 16.11 -7.42 -4.98
CA GLN A 111 17.36 -8.09 -5.37
C GLN A 111 18.24 -7.21 -6.27
N ARG A 112 17.60 -6.33 -7.06
CA ARG A 112 18.30 -5.41 -7.96
C ARG A 112 17.62 -4.03 -8.00
N PRO A 113 18.40 -2.94 -8.16
CA PRO A 113 17.85 -1.61 -8.33
C PRO A 113 16.95 -1.50 -9.56
N VAL A 114 15.80 -0.88 -9.39
CA VAL A 114 14.85 -0.54 -10.45
C VAL A 114 15.29 0.75 -11.12
N ARG A 115 15.38 0.75 -12.45
CA ARG A 115 15.93 1.89 -13.23
C ARG A 115 14.86 2.72 -13.95
N ASN A 116 13.76 2.10 -14.35
CA ASN A 116 12.76 2.71 -15.22
C ASN A 116 11.52 3.22 -14.48
N ILE A 117 11.54 3.15 -13.14
CA ILE A 117 10.43 3.56 -12.29
C ILE A 117 10.99 4.53 -11.25
N HIS A 118 10.41 5.73 -11.21
CA HIS A 118 10.80 6.74 -10.23
C HIS A 118 10.15 6.42 -8.87
N PRO A 119 10.94 6.26 -7.79
CA PRO A 119 10.38 6.07 -6.46
C PRO A 119 9.52 7.26 -6.02
N VAL A 120 8.50 7.01 -5.20
CA VAL A 120 7.74 8.08 -4.55
C VAL A 120 8.64 8.81 -3.55
N ARG A 121 8.53 10.14 -3.51
CA ARG A 121 9.35 10.95 -2.61
C ARG A 121 8.91 10.78 -1.16
N LEU A 122 9.87 10.69 -0.25
CA LEU A 122 9.61 10.75 1.18
C LEU A 122 9.24 12.19 1.61
N PRO A 123 8.42 12.35 2.66
CA PRO A 123 8.03 13.66 3.17
C PRO A 123 9.17 14.29 3.99
N ARG A 124 9.16 15.63 4.09
CA ARG A 124 9.98 16.34 5.08
C ARG A 124 9.15 16.51 6.34
N CYS A 125 9.46 15.72 7.36
CA CYS A 125 8.70 15.71 8.61
C CYS A 125 9.29 16.74 9.57
N ASN A 126 8.87 18.00 9.41
CA ASN A 126 9.10 19.02 10.41
C ASN A 126 7.93 19.02 11.38
N ASN A 127 8.17 19.15 12.69
CA ASN A 127 7.14 19.25 13.74
C ASN A 127 6.09 20.36 13.52
N ARG A 128 6.30 21.25 12.54
CA ARG A 128 5.34 22.29 12.10
C ARG A 128 4.27 21.78 11.15
N ILE A 129 4.45 20.61 10.57
CA ILE A 129 3.36 19.86 9.99
C ILE A 129 2.77 19.03 11.13
N THR A 130 2.24 19.71 12.14
CA THR A 130 0.87 19.38 12.54
C THR A 130 0.14 19.47 11.22
N ILE A 131 0.05 18.34 10.49
CA ILE A 131 -1.00 18.21 9.50
C ILE A 131 -2.19 18.62 10.38
N ASN A 132 -2.90 19.68 10.01
CA ASN A 132 -4.25 19.79 10.50
C ASN A 132 -4.92 18.53 9.95
N ILE A 133 -4.72 17.38 10.62
CA ILE A 133 -5.37 16.11 10.33
C ILE A 133 -6.85 16.30 10.70
N GLU A 134 -7.21 17.39 11.38
CA GLU A 134 -8.57 17.94 11.35
C GLU A 134 -9.08 18.27 9.93
N VAL A 135 -8.23 18.72 9.00
CA VAL A 135 -8.58 18.95 7.57
C VAL A 135 -8.49 17.66 6.75
N VAL A 136 -7.86 16.62 7.29
CA VAL A 136 -8.04 15.23 6.83
C VAL A 136 -9.07 14.51 7.73
N ARG A 137 -10.06 15.24 8.27
CA ARG A 137 -11.45 14.80 8.06
C ARG A 137 -11.71 14.89 6.56
N ILE A 138 -11.07 13.99 5.82
CA ILE A 138 -11.61 13.46 4.59
C ILE A 138 -12.97 12.92 5.03
N LYS A 139 -14.01 13.74 4.92
CA LYS A 139 -15.39 13.32 5.07
C LYS A 139 -15.56 12.13 4.15
N SER A 140 -15.47 10.91 4.68
CA SER A 140 -15.89 9.70 3.99
C SER A 140 -15.41 9.62 2.52
N LEU A 141 -14.15 9.96 2.18
CA LEU A 141 -13.60 9.31 0.99
C LEU A 141 -13.28 7.91 1.46
N PHE A 142 -14.10 6.99 0.97
CA PHE A 142 -13.72 5.62 0.69
C PHE A 142 -12.29 5.63 0.13
N LEU A 143 -11.30 5.43 0.99
CA LEU A 143 -9.92 5.21 0.58
C LEU A 143 -9.88 3.80 0.00
N SER A 144 -10.27 3.69 -1.27
CA SER A 144 -10.04 2.49 -2.07
C SER A 144 -8.55 2.40 -2.34
N GLY A 145 -7.87 1.49 -1.64
CA GLY A 145 -6.47 1.20 -1.83
C GLY A 145 -6.13 -0.20 -1.34
N ASP A 146 -5.08 -0.78 -1.90
CA ASP A 146 -4.60 -2.09 -1.48
C ASP A 146 -3.99 -2.01 -0.07
N SER A 147 -4.23 -3.02 0.77
CA SER A 147 -3.55 -3.12 2.06
C SER A 147 -2.03 -3.14 1.86
N GLY A 148 -1.27 -2.37 2.63
CA GLY A 148 0.16 -2.11 2.43
C GLY A 148 0.49 -1.04 1.38
N GLY A 149 -0.51 -0.51 0.66
CA GLY A 149 -0.35 0.58 -0.29
C GLY A 149 -0.05 1.93 0.36
N GLY A 150 0.55 2.85 -0.41
CA GLY A 150 0.93 4.18 0.07
C GLY A 150 -0.17 5.23 -0.07
N VAL A 151 -0.38 6.02 0.98
CA VAL A 151 -1.20 7.24 0.97
C VAL A 151 -0.30 8.40 0.51
N VAL A 152 -0.54 8.88 -0.72
CA VAL A 152 0.30 9.89 -1.37
C VAL A 152 -0.44 11.20 -1.52
N PHE A 153 0.19 12.29 -1.11
CA PHE A 153 -0.29 13.66 -1.28
C PHE A 153 0.85 14.52 -1.84
N ASN A 154 0.56 15.36 -2.85
CA ASN A 154 1.56 16.23 -3.49
C ASN A 154 2.86 15.49 -3.91
N LYS A 155 2.70 14.31 -4.52
CA LYS A 155 3.79 13.42 -4.99
C LYS A 155 4.75 13.00 -3.86
N LYS A 156 4.28 12.93 -2.61
CA LYS A 156 5.00 12.44 -1.43
C LYS A 156 4.15 11.46 -0.66
N ILE A 157 4.76 10.42 -0.12
CA ILE A 157 4.07 9.43 0.71
C ILE A 157 3.95 9.92 2.17
N TYR A 158 2.77 9.80 2.77
CA TYR A 158 2.51 10.24 4.15
C TYR A 158 1.95 9.13 5.03
N GLY A 159 1.42 8.07 4.45
CA GLY A 159 0.93 6.93 5.21
C GLY A 159 1.02 5.61 4.45
N VAL A 160 0.84 4.53 5.19
CA VAL A 160 0.64 3.17 4.66
C VAL A 160 -0.74 2.68 5.12
N ILE A 161 -1.46 2.02 4.23
CA ILE A 161 -2.81 1.48 4.49
C ILE A 161 -2.67 0.14 5.24
N ALA A 162 -3.31 -0.06 6.40
CA ALA A 162 -3.28 -1.35 7.12
C ALA A 162 -4.45 -2.30 6.80
N GLY A 163 -5.47 -1.90 6.06
CA GLY A 163 -6.58 -2.82 5.79
C GLY A 163 -7.45 -2.45 4.60
N SER A 164 -7.91 -3.49 3.89
CA SER A 164 -9.04 -3.44 2.95
C SER A 164 -10.21 -4.18 3.59
N GLY A 165 -11.23 -3.48 4.06
CA GLY A 165 -12.43 -4.15 4.53
C GLY A 165 -13.40 -4.45 3.40
N LYS A 166 -13.78 -5.73 3.28
CA LYS A 166 -15.10 -6.07 2.77
C LYS A 166 -16.11 -5.80 3.90
N ASP A 167 -17.22 -5.20 3.51
CA ASP A 167 -18.39 -4.89 4.31
C ASP A 167 -18.25 -3.73 5.30
N TYR A 168 -19.21 -2.80 5.19
CA TYR A 168 -19.43 -1.56 5.94
C TYR A 168 -18.59 -0.35 5.49
N ALA A 169 -19.29 0.66 4.97
CA ALA A 169 -18.76 1.99 4.73
C ALA A 169 -18.02 2.50 5.99
N PHE A 170 -16.70 2.62 5.87
CA PHE A 170 -15.78 2.83 6.98
C PHE A 170 -15.96 4.21 7.65
N GLN A 171 -16.18 4.20 8.96
CA GLN A 171 -16.36 5.40 9.80
C GLN A 171 -15.08 5.90 10.51
N ASN A 172 -13.95 5.20 10.36
CA ASN A 172 -12.66 5.56 10.98
C ASN A 172 -11.55 5.75 9.91
N PRO A 173 -10.57 6.65 10.13
CA PRO A 173 -9.56 6.96 9.12
C PRO A 173 -8.71 5.72 8.77
N VAL A 174 -8.61 5.43 7.46
CA VAL A 174 -7.91 4.27 6.84
C VAL A 174 -6.37 4.42 6.88
N ILE A 175 -5.85 5.38 7.66
CA ILE A 175 -4.42 5.61 7.86
C ILE A 175 -4.07 5.03 9.23
N SER A 176 -3.39 3.89 9.27
CA SER A 176 -2.89 3.31 10.52
C SER A 176 -1.44 3.69 10.80
N MET A 177 -0.65 3.98 9.76
CA MET A 177 0.78 4.21 9.88
C MET A 177 1.17 5.54 9.24
N VAL A 178 1.53 6.52 10.06
CA VAL A 178 2.01 7.82 9.60
C VAL A 178 3.50 7.71 9.30
N VAL A 179 3.90 7.83 8.02
CA VAL A 179 5.29 7.65 7.57
C VAL A 179 6.27 8.54 8.35
N CYS A 180 5.84 9.74 8.75
CA CYS A 180 6.67 10.67 9.51
C CYS A 180 7.15 10.14 10.85
N GLU A 181 6.39 9.28 11.52
CA GLU A 181 6.78 8.67 12.80
C GLU A 181 7.96 7.70 12.64
N TYR A 182 8.18 7.21 11.42
CA TYR A 182 9.19 6.18 11.11
C TYR A 182 10.37 6.72 10.27
N MET A 183 10.43 8.03 10.02
CA MET A 183 11.38 8.60 9.05
C MET A 183 12.85 8.42 9.42
N GLU A 184 13.19 8.44 10.71
CA GLU A 184 14.56 8.17 11.15
C GLU A 184 14.97 6.73 10.82
N TRP A 185 14.12 5.76 11.16
CA TRP A 185 14.33 4.36 10.84
C TRP A 185 14.36 4.10 9.33
N ILE A 186 13.44 4.70 8.56
CA ILE A 186 13.41 4.57 7.09
C ILE A 186 14.73 5.08 6.51
N SER A 187 15.13 6.30 6.87
CA SER A 187 16.33 6.94 6.31
C SER A 187 17.59 6.15 6.62
N LYS A 188 17.72 5.66 7.87
CA LYS A 188 18.83 4.81 8.30
C LYS A 188 18.85 3.48 7.54
N THR A 189 17.70 2.82 7.40
CA THR A 189 17.59 1.51 6.74
C THR A 189 17.96 1.57 5.26
N ILE A 190 17.46 2.59 4.56
CA ILE A 190 17.68 2.69 3.10
C ILE A 190 18.96 3.43 2.72
N GLY A 191 19.70 3.97 3.70
CA GLY A 191 20.98 4.65 3.49
C GLY A 191 20.87 6.08 2.95
N LEU A 192 19.78 6.81 3.27
CA LEU A 192 19.71 8.24 3.00
C LEU A 192 20.63 9.00 3.96
N LYS A 193 21.50 9.84 3.42
CA LYS A 193 22.36 10.78 4.16
C LYS A 193 21.66 12.10 4.39
#